data_AF-I3VXP8-F1
#
_entry.id   AF-I3VXP8-F1
#
_cell.length_a   1.000
_cell.length_b   1.000
_cell.length_c   1.000
_cell.angle_alpha   90.00
_cell.angle_beta   90.00
_cell.angle_gamma   90.00
#
_symmetry.space_group_name_H-M   'P 1'
#
loop_
_entity.id
_entity.type
_entity.pdbx_description
1 polymer ?
#
loop_
_entity_poly.entity_id
_entity_poly.type
_entity_poly.pdbx_seq_one_letter_code
_entity_poly.pdbx_strand_id
1 'polypeptide(L)'
;MIDIVPEPKEIFFTGCKKIYKKLVNITVEEKIDNFDLPEFIKIVRMDGDLKLKTYKNEKIPSEGYRIKIKDDILVEFGDDRGYQYAIDTVFNLFKKKDDYVIVPEVEIIDWPSFKMRGIIEGFYGEPWSFEDRLDMISFLRRHKMNTYFYAPKDDPYHREKWREPYPLDLLNKLDVLINKCNEKNVDFVFSVSPGNSIKYTDDYDFKLLCEKYDIIANKGVRKFALLLDDIDYKLKYEDDIEEFLIPGNAHAFLCNKVFSYLKDKYNDIEFIMCPTEYHQEEDSDYRRNLREKLDKNILVFWTGIGVTAPTITNSDADYISNIYKHELVLWDNYPVNDYSKDNLYLGAVINRSRELYKHNCRYILSNPMNQAEASKISLITYSYYMWNPEAYNSYIALEKAYKEIGGEGWEHVKVLCENAENPPMWPLETRVSKLIKEYQLTKDNIILEELGKIFESIYELPDNLEKFVDNKRFLQDIRPWYNRIKIDGKIGRIAINVLKGKENIDVLEELLDESRKIENKYLDKIVYDFYVNIIDKLGRKK
;
A
#
# COMPACT_ATOMS: atom_id res chain seq x y z
N MET A 1 -25.11 4.87 -6.03
CA MET A 1 -24.51 4.95 -4.68
C MET A 1 -23.55 6.12 -4.68
N ILE A 2 -23.38 6.84 -3.57
CA ILE A 2 -22.31 7.86 -3.50
C ILE A 2 -21.00 7.09 -3.31
N ASP A 3 -20.02 7.35 -4.17
CA ASP A 3 -18.71 6.72 -4.07
C ASP A 3 -17.75 7.65 -3.33
N ILE A 4 -17.52 7.36 -2.04
CA ILE A 4 -16.59 8.08 -1.16
C ILE A 4 -15.37 7.19 -0.95
N VAL A 5 -14.20 7.80 -1.07
CA VAL A 5 -12.91 7.13 -0.95
C VAL A 5 -12.08 7.83 0.13
N PRO A 6 -11.63 7.12 1.19
CA PRO A 6 -12.14 5.83 1.67
C PRO A 6 -13.57 5.92 2.26
N GLU A 7 -14.17 4.78 2.60
CA GLU A 7 -15.49 4.74 3.25
C GLU A 7 -15.51 5.48 4.59
N PRO A 8 -16.43 6.44 4.81
CA PRO A 8 -16.46 7.22 6.03
C PRO A 8 -16.91 6.40 7.24
N LYS A 9 -16.66 6.91 8.45
CA LYS A 9 -17.18 6.34 9.70
C LYS A 9 -18.70 6.34 9.74
N GLU A 10 -19.32 7.48 9.45
CA GLU A 10 -20.78 7.62 9.46
C GLU A 10 -21.26 8.44 8.27
N ILE A 11 -22.37 7.99 7.65
CA ILE A 11 -23.04 8.69 6.56
C ILE A 11 -24.56 8.61 6.73
N PHE A 12 -25.21 9.77 6.71
CA PHE A 12 -26.66 9.92 6.84
C PHE A 12 -27.22 10.61 5.61
N PHE A 13 -28.14 9.96 4.91
CA PHE A 13 -28.91 10.60 3.83
C PHE A 13 -30.04 11.41 4.45
N THR A 14 -29.95 12.73 4.35
CA THR A 14 -30.84 13.65 5.09
C THR A 14 -31.97 14.23 4.25
N GLY A 15 -31.99 13.95 2.94
CA GLY A 15 -33.08 14.35 2.05
C GLY A 15 -32.88 13.95 0.60
N CYS A 16 -33.40 14.76 -0.32
CA CYS A 16 -33.39 14.47 -1.77
C CYS A 16 -32.10 14.95 -2.43
N LYS A 17 -31.85 14.55 -3.68
CA LYS A 17 -30.72 15.08 -4.47
C LYS A 17 -31.12 16.39 -5.14
N LYS A 18 -30.24 17.38 -5.11
CA LYS A 18 -30.37 18.61 -5.89
C LYS A 18 -29.73 18.43 -7.26
N ILE A 19 -30.36 19.00 -8.29
CA ILE A 19 -29.96 18.86 -9.69
C ILE A 19 -29.76 20.25 -10.26
N TYR A 20 -28.54 20.54 -10.69
CA TYR A 20 -28.17 21.79 -11.35
C TYR A 20 -27.99 21.54 -12.84
N LYS A 21 -28.55 22.42 -13.69
CA LYS A 21 -28.60 22.25 -15.15
C LYS A 21 -27.25 22.42 -15.89
N LYS A 22 -26.18 22.77 -15.17
CA LYS A 22 -24.79 23.02 -15.65
C LYS A 22 -23.81 22.96 -14.47
N LEU A 23 -22.63 23.58 -14.63
CA LEU A 23 -21.63 23.88 -13.60
C LEU A 23 -22.26 24.50 -12.34
N VAL A 24 -21.75 24.11 -11.17
CA VAL A 24 -22.18 24.58 -9.86
C VAL A 24 -21.20 25.66 -9.38
N ASN A 25 -21.72 26.84 -9.08
CA ASN A 25 -20.95 27.91 -8.47
C ASN A 25 -21.05 27.80 -6.95
N ILE A 26 -19.92 27.74 -6.27
CA ILE A 26 -19.84 27.67 -4.81
C ILE A 26 -19.28 28.99 -4.30
N THR A 27 -20.07 29.68 -3.49
CA THR A 27 -19.63 30.86 -2.76
C THR A 27 -18.81 30.42 -1.55
N VAL A 28 -17.58 30.93 -1.43
CA VAL A 28 -16.77 30.78 -0.22
C VAL A 28 -16.42 32.14 0.35
N GLU A 29 -16.51 32.23 1.68
CA GLU A 29 -16.13 33.43 2.43
C GLU A 29 -14.62 33.47 2.69
N GLU A 30 -13.97 32.29 2.73
CA GLU A 30 -12.54 32.13 2.96
C GLU A 30 -11.83 31.68 1.68
N LYS A 31 -10.53 31.96 1.60
CA LYS A 31 -9.71 31.53 0.45
C LYS A 31 -9.50 30.01 0.52
N ILE A 32 -9.98 29.30 -0.51
CA ILE A 32 -9.66 27.90 -0.74
C ILE A 32 -8.39 27.86 -1.61
N ASP A 33 -7.25 27.56 -1.01
CA ASP A 33 -5.97 27.42 -1.71
C ASP A 33 -5.66 25.95 -2.02
N ASN A 34 -5.14 25.68 -3.22
CA ASN A 34 -4.53 24.41 -3.63
C ASN A 34 -5.45 23.17 -3.60
N PHE A 35 -6.67 23.27 -4.12
CA PHE A 35 -7.55 22.12 -4.34
C PHE A 35 -7.72 21.83 -5.83
N ASP A 36 -7.63 20.54 -6.18
CA ASP A 36 -7.95 20.04 -7.51
C ASP A 36 -9.47 20.03 -7.68
N LEU A 37 -10.02 21.13 -8.21
CA LEU A 37 -11.46 21.27 -8.42
C LEU A 37 -11.91 20.56 -9.70
N PRO A 38 -12.99 19.76 -9.66
CA PRO A 38 -13.61 19.25 -10.89
C PRO A 38 -14.04 20.41 -11.79
N GLU A 39 -13.90 20.25 -13.11
CA GLU A 39 -14.20 21.31 -14.10
C GLU A 39 -15.65 21.85 -14.04
N PHE A 40 -16.57 21.07 -13.47
CA PHE A 40 -17.98 21.45 -13.29
C PHE A 40 -18.27 22.15 -11.96
N ILE A 41 -17.25 22.47 -11.17
CA ILE A 41 -17.32 23.25 -9.94
C ILE A 41 -16.52 24.53 -10.13
N LYS A 42 -17.13 25.67 -9.80
CA LYS A 42 -16.44 26.98 -9.82
C LYS A 42 -16.59 27.66 -8.49
N ILE A 43 -15.47 28.18 -7.99
CA ILE A 43 -15.48 29.04 -6.82
C ILE A 43 -15.81 30.48 -7.24
N VAL A 44 -16.79 31.09 -6.58
CA VAL A 44 -17.22 32.47 -6.81
C VAL A 44 -17.22 33.27 -5.50
N ARG A 45 -17.16 34.60 -5.59
CA ARG A 45 -17.14 35.48 -4.41
C ARG A 45 -18.52 35.82 -3.85
N MET A 46 -19.57 35.74 -4.67
CA MET A 46 -20.94 36.09 -4.32
C MET A 46 -21.90 35.40 -5.29
N ASP A 47 -23.16 35.26 -4.89
CA ASP A 47 -24.28 34.76 -5.70
C ASP A 47 -24.05 33.36 -6.33
N GLY A 48 -23.29 32.50 -5.66
CA GLY A 48 -23.16 31.09 -6.02
C GLY A 48 -24.43 30.28 -5.71
N ASP A 49 -24.57 29.15 -6.39
CA ASP A 49 -25.67 28.19 -6.24
C ASP A 49 -25.70 27.56 -4.83
N LEU A 50 -24.53 27.40 -4.20
CA LEU A 50 -24.34 26.92 -2.84
C LEU A 50 -23.35 27.82 -2.12
N LYS A 51 -23.46 27.96 -0.79
CA LYS A 51 -22.42 28.56 0.05
C LYS A 51 -21.67 27.49 0.84
N LEU A 52 -20.35 27.56 0.86
CA LEU A 52 -19.50 26.72 1.69
C LEU A 52 -19.01 27.52 2.90
N LYS A 53 -19.31 27.01 4.09
CA LYS A 53 -18.87 27.55 5.38
C LYS A 53 -18.03 26.51 6.11
N THR A 54 -16.92 26.98 6.68
CA THR A 54 -15.86 26.16 7.26
C THR A 54 -15.60 26.61 8.69
N TYR A 55 -15.49 25.66 9.62
CA TYR A 55 -15.26 25.96 11.04
C TYR A 55 -14.29 24.95 11.65
N LYS A 56 -13.21 25.45 12.28
CA LYS A 56 -12.35 24.60 13.10
C LYS A 56 -13.08 24.23 14.39
N ASN A 57 -13.12 22.95 14.74
CA ASN A 57 -13.75 22.42 15.93
C ASN A 57 -12.82 21.40 16.61
N GLU A 58 -12.19 21.81 17.72
CA GLU A 58 -11.23 21.00 18.47
C GLU A 58 -11.81 19.72 19.09
N LYS A 59 -13.15 19.58 19.13
CA LYS A 59 -13.80 18.34 19.58
C LYS A 59 -13.80 17.25 18.52
N ILE A 60 -13.54 17.61 17.25
CA ILE A 60 -13.40 16.64 16.17
C ILE A 60 -12.02 15.98 16.31
N PRO A 61 -11.92 14.64 16.20
CA PRO A 61 -10.65 13.93 16.24
C PRO A 61 -9.64 14.49 15.22
N SER A 62 -8.35 14.28 15.47
CA SER A 62 -7.29 14.67 14.51
C SER A 62 -7.56 14.06 13.14
N GLU A 63 -7.31 14.86 12.10
CA GLU A 63 -7.62 14.59 10.69
C GLU A 63 -9.11 14.31 10.40
N GLY A 64 -9.97 14.47 11.40
CA GLY A 64 -11.41 14.27 11.30
C GLY A 64 -12.14 15.50 10.82
N TYR A 65 -13.38 15.26 10.38
CA TYR A 65 -14.27 16.29 9.90
C TYR A 65 -15.75 15.86 9.98
N ARG A 66 -16.63 16.86 9.87
CA ARG A 66 -18.07 16.69 9.66
C ARG A 66 -18.49 17.52 8.47
N ILE A 67 -19.18 16.91 7.52
CA ILE A 67 -19.77 17.57 6.35
C ILE A 67 -21.28 17.51 6.47
N LYS A 68 -21.97 18.62 6.22
CA LYS A 68 -23.41 18.66 6.03
C LYS A 68 -23.76 19.42 4.77
N ILE A 69 -24.36 18.72 3.81
CA ILE A 69 -24.84 19.30 2.55
C ILE A 69 -26.37 19.26 2.58
N LYS A 70 -26.98 20.44 2.54
CA LYS A 70 -28.44 20.59 2.38
C LYS A 70 -28.75 21.76 1.47
N ASP A 71 -29.05 22.92 2.05
CA ASP A 71 -29.22 24.19 1.33
C ASP A 71 -27.88 24.85 1.04
N ASP A 72 -26.95 24.74 1.98
CA ASP A 72 -25.56 25.12 1.87
C ASP A 72 -24.67 23.93 2.29
N ILE A 73 -23.36 24.12 2.15
CA ILE A 73 -22.33 23.18 2.58
C ILE A 73 -21.73 23.72 3.88
N LEU A 74 -21.81 22.91 4.94
CA LEU A 74 -21.15 23.17 6.22
C LEU A 74 -20.05 22.13 6.43
N VAL A 75 -18.85 22.60 6.75
CA VAL A 75 -17.69 21.77 7.09
C VAL A 75 -17.19 22.17 8.48
N GLU A 76 -17.15 21.21 9.40
CA GLU A 76 -16.42 21.31 10.66
C GLU A 76 -15.19 20.40 10.59
N PHE A 77 -14.02 20.81 11.10
CA PHE A 77 -12.80 20.02 11.01
C PHE A 77 -11.91 20.16 12.26
N GLY A 78 -11.14 19.12 12.59
CA GLY A 78 -10.25 19.10 13.76
C GLY A 78 -8.94 19.88 13.56
N ASP A 79 -8.30 19.69 12.39
CA ASP A 79 -7.02 20.29 12.03
C ASP A 79 -6.91 20.54 10.52
N ASP A 80 -5.78 21.09 10.07
CA ASP A 80 -5.57 21.50 8.68
C ASP A 80 -5.67 20.31 7.69
N ARG A 81 -5.28 19.11 8.13
CA ARG A 81 -5.42 17.89 7.33
C ARG A 81 -6.86 17.42 7.25
N GLY A 82 -7.59 17.47 8.38
CA GLY A 82 -9.03 17.21 8.43
C GLY A 82 -9.83 18.16 7.54
N TYR A 83 -9.46 19.45 7.52
CA TYR A 83 -10.03 20.43 6.60
C TYR A 83 -9.85 20.00 5.14
N GLN A 84 -8.62 19.68 4.75
CA GLN A 84 -8.29 19.25 3.40
C GLN A 84 -9.06 17.98 2.98
N TYR A 85 -9.14 16.97 3.85
CA TYR A 85 -9.93 15.76 3.60
C TYR A 85 -11.42 16.03 3.48
N ALA A 86 -11.95 16.98 4.26
CA ALA A 86 -13.35 17.37 4.19
C ALA A 86 -13.68 18.01 2.83
N ILE A 87 -12.84 18.94 2.38
CA ILE A 87 -13.05 19.65 1.10
C ILE A 87 -12.98 18.68 -0.09
N ASP A 88 -11.99 17.78 -0.12
CA ASP A 88 -11.92 16.74 -1.15
C ASP A 88 -13.17 15.87 -1.16
N THR A 89 -13.62 15.46 0.03
CA THR A 89 -14.82 14.65 0.18
C THR A 89 -16.04 15.40 -0.35
N VAL A 90 -16.23 16.68 0.01
CA VAL A 90 -17.32 17.53 -0.51
C VAL A 90 -17.35 17.52 -2.04
N PHE A 91 -16.23 17.77 -2.71
CA PHE A 91 -16.22 17.86 -4.16
C PHE A 91 -16.35 16.48 -4.85
N ASN A 92 -15.85 15.41 -4.22
CA ASN A 92 -16.05 14.04 -4.70
C ASN A 92 -17.50 13.57 -4.61
N LEU A 93 -18.32 14.15 -3.71
CA LEU A 93 -19.76 13.86 -3.61
C LEU A 93 -20.56 14.39 -4.80
N PHE A 94 -20.06 15.42 -5.48
CA PHE A 94 -20.77 16.07 -6.58
C PHE A 94 -20.49 15.25 -7.84
N LYS A 95 -21.56 14.78 -8.50
CA LYS A 95 -21.42 13.94 -9.69
C LYS A 95 -22.03 14.65 -10.90
N LYS A 96 -21.20 14.85 -11.92
CA LYS A 96 -21.68 15.25 -13.25
C LYS A 96 -22.31 14.06 -13.95
N LYS A 97 -23.51 14.24 -14.48
CA LYS A 97 -24.20 13.29 -15.35
C LYS A 97 -24.80 14.08 -16.51
N ASP A 98 -24.26 13.86 -17.71
CA ASP A 98 -24.60 14.62 -18.91
C ASP A 98 -24.44 16.14 -18.66
N ASP A 99 -25.49 16.92 -18.90
CA ASP A 99 -25.52 18.37 -18.64
C ASP A 99 -25.82 18.73 -17.17
N TYR A 100 -26.05 17.75 -16.30
CA TYR A 100 -26.47 17.99 -14.92
C TYR A 100 -25.37 17.73 -13.91
N VAL A 101 -25.34 18.52 -12.83
CA VAL A 101 -24.57 18.21 -11.62
C VAL A 101 -25.54 17.80 -10.52
N ILE A 102 -25.30 16.62 -9.97
CA ILE A 102 -26.10 16.02 -8.90
C ILE A 102 -25.36 16.24 -7.57
N VAL A 103 -26.02 16.95 -6.66
CA VAL A 103 -25.51 17.20 -5.31
C VAL A 103 -26.40 16.47 -4.30
N PRO A 104 -25.84 15.56 -3.48
CA PRO A 104 -26.62 14.82 -2.49
C PRO A 104 -26.90 15.66 -1.24
N GLU A 105 -28.07 15.47 -0.62
CA GLU A 105 -28.31 15.92 0.75
C GLU A 105 -27.83 14.86 1.74
N VAL A 106 -26.73 15.15 2.42
CA VAL A 106 -25.99 14.17 3.22
C VAL A 106 -25.35 14.84 4.43
N GLU A 107 -25.22 14.08 5.51
CA GLU A 107 -24.36 14.39 6.63
C GLU A 107 -23.32 13.27 6.77
N ILE A 108 -22.04 13.65 6.88
CA ILE A 108 -20.91 12.73 7.03
C ILE A 108 -20.17 13.14 8.29
N ILE A 109 -19.84 12.17 9.14
CA ILE A 109 -18.95 12.35 10.28
C ILE A 109 -17.82 11.34 10.10
N ASP A 110 -16.58 11.80 10.03
CA ASP A 110 -15.48 10.96 9.56
C ASP A 110 -14.14 11.32 10.18
N TRP A 111 -13.30 10.30 10.40
CA TRP A 111 -11.94 10.41 10.93
C TRP A 111 -11.20 9.08 10.69
N PRO A 112 -9.87 9.08 10.57
CA PRO A 112 -9.10 7.86 10.34
C PRO A 112 -9.02 6.97 11.59
N SER A 113 -8.92 5.66 11.39
CA SER A 113 -8.58 4.71 12.46
C SER A 113 -7.08 4.68 12.77
N PHE A 114 -6.22 4.62 11.76
CA PHE A 114 -4.77 4.60 11.95
C PHE A 114 -4.17 6.00 11.83
N LYS A 115 -3.31 6.36 12.80
CA LYS A 115 -2.69 7.68 12.91
C LYS A 115 -1.64 7.91 11.83
N MET A 116 -0.86 6.89 11.51
CA MET A 116 0.07 6.86 10.38
C MET A 116 -0.37 5.77 9.43
N ARG A 117 -0.56 6.15 8.16
CA ARG A 117 -1.07 5.28 7.12
C ARG A 117 -0.51 5.67 5.77
N GLY A 118 -0.02 4.69 5.04
CA GLY A 118 0.59 4.91 3.74
C GLY A 118 1.52 3.79 3.36
N ILE A 119 2.66 4.14 2.78
CA ILE A 119 3.61 3.18 2.25
C ILE A 119 5.00 3.37 2.84
N ILE A 120 5.75 2.27 2.79
CA ILE A 120 7.20 2.25 2.94
C ILE A 120 7.82 1.71 1.67
N GLU A 121 8.65 2.51 1.00
CA GLU A 121 9.41 2.07 -0.18
C GLU A 121 10.59 1.21 0.31
N GLY A 122 10.29 0.02 0.85
CA GLY A 122 11.24 -0.81 1.60
C GLY A 122 11.60 -2.13 0.92
N PHE A 123 11.24 -2.30 -0.34
CA PHE A 123 11.56 -3.48 -1.15
C PHE A 123 13.01 -3.47 -1.67
N TYR A 124 13.52 -4.65 -1.97
CA TYR A 124 14.81 -4.86 -2.64
C TYR A 124 14.69 -4.77 -4.17
N GLY A 125 15.80 -4.44 -4.84
CA GLY A 125 15.85 -4.30 -6.30
C GLY A 125 15.68 -2.85 -6.77
N GLU A 126 15.41 -2.67 -8.06
CA GLU A 126 15.36 -1.35 -8.68
C GLU A 126 14.35 -0.44 -7.94
N PRO A 127 14.82 0.68 -7.36
CA PRO A 127 13.94 1.65 -6.71
C PRO A 127 12.99 2.28 -7.72
N TRP A 128 11.89 2.84 -7.23
CA TRP A 128 10.96 3.55 -8.11
C TRP A 128 11.63 4.73 -8.82
N SER A 129 11.18 4.98 -10.05
CA SER A 129 11.58 6.18 -10.76
C SER A 129 11.15 7.43 -9.99
N PHE A 130 11.81 8.55 -10.27
CA PHE A 130 11.49 9.81 -9.60
C PHE A 130 10.04 10.25 -9.87
N GLU A 131 9.58 10.04 -11.10
CA GLU A 131 8.23 10.36 -11.54
C GLU A 131 7.17 9.42 -10.93
N ASP A 132 7.53 8.18 -10.61
CA ASP A 132 6.62 7.25 -9.91
C ASP A 132 6.48 7.65 -8.44
N ARG A 133 7.56 8.11 -7.79
CA ARG A 133 7.51 8.63 -6.42
C ARG A 133 6.61 9.87 -6.30
N LEU A 134 6.74 10.82 -7.23
CA LEU A 134 5.88 12.03 -7.26
C LEU A 134 4.41 11.71 -7.45
N ASP A 135 4.13 10.76 -8.34
CA ASP A 135 2.77 10.29 -8.57
C ASP A 135 2.22 9.51 -7.36
N MET A 136 3.04 8.64 -6.75
CA MET A 136 2.67 7.92 -5.54
C MET A 136 2.31 8.86 -4.40
N ILE A 137 3.07 9.94 -4.16
CA ILE A 137 2.73 10.95 -3.15
C ILE A 137 1.35 11.57 -3.42
N SER A 138 1.05 11.87 -4.69
CA SER A 138 -0.25 12.41 -5.10
C SER A 138 -1.37 11.37 -4.91
N PHE A 139 -1.09 10.11 -5.22
CA PHE A 139 -1.99 8.99 -4.97
C PHE A 139 -2.30 8.81 -3.48
N LEU A 140 -1.30 8.84 -2.60
CA LEU A 140 -1.47 8.75 -1.15
C LEU A 140 -2.47 9.80 -0.66
N ARG A 141 -2.30 11.06 -1.08
CA ARG A 141 -3.20 12.15 -0.68
C ARG A 141 -4.64 11.95 -1.15
N ARG A 142 -4.86 11.49 -2.40
CA ARG A 142 -6.21 11.20 -2.93
C ARG A 142 -6.92 10.11 -2.14
N HIS A 143 -6.16 9.14 -1.65
CA HIS A 143 -6.65 8.00 -0.86
C HIS A 143 -6.60 8.25 0.65
N LYS A 144 -6.43 9.52 1.06
CA LYS A 144 -6.27 9.96 2.45
C LYS A 144 -5.20 9.20 3.22
N MET A 145 -4.18 8.66 2.57
CA MET A 145 -2.97 8.19 3.23
C MET A 145 -2.06 9.39 3.50
N ASN A 146 -1.43 9.42 4.68
CA ASN A 146 -0.71 10.58 5.18
C ASN A 146 0.79 10.35 5.32
N THR A 147 1.34 9.23 4.86
CA THR A 147 2.78 8.93 5.04
C THR A 147 3.41 8.32 3.80
N TYR A 148 4.52 8.91 3.37
CA TYR A 148 5.46 8.35 2.42
C TYR A 148 6.79 8.11 3.15
N PHE A 149 7.13 6.85 3.38
CA PHE A 149 8.35 6.47 4.09
C PHE A 149 9.45 6.10 3.07
N TYR A 150 10.49 6.92 3.02
CA TYR A 150 11.64 6.75 2.13
C TYR A 150 12.65 5.78 2.74
N ALA A 151 12.64 4.52 2.29
CA ALA A 151 13.56 3.46 2.72
C ALA A 151 14.11 2.55 1.59
N PRO A 152 14.38 3.07 0.37
CA PRO A 152 14.77 2.22 -0.74
C PRO A 152 16.05 1.46 -0.40
N LYS A 153 15.99 0.12 -0.34
CA LYS A 153 17.09 -0.74 0.13
C LYS A 153 18.33 -0.63 -0.75
N ASP A 154 18.12 -0.40 -2.04
CA ASP A 154 19.17 -0.28 -3.06
C ASP A 154 19.65 1.18 -3.27
N ASP A 155 19.18 2.15 -2.46
CA ASP A 155 19.81 3.49 -2.41
C ASP A 155 21.12 3.39 -1.58
N PRO A 156 22.30 3.57 -2.22
CA PRO A 156 23.56 3.42 -1.52
C PRO A 156 23.73 4.45 -0.39
N TYR A 157 23.21 5.67 -0.53
CA TYR A 157 23.37 6.72 0.49
C TYR A 157 22.42 6.54 1.68
N HIS A 158 21.42 5.67 1.54
CA HIS A 158 20.57 5.20 2.62
C HIS A 158 21.24 4.06 3.41
N ARG A 159 22.02 3.19 2.75
CA ARG A 159 22.57 1.96 3.35
C ARG A 159 24.09 1.81 3.26
N GLU A 160 24.66 1.48 2.10
CA GLU A 160 26.09 1.13 1.95
C GLU A 160 27.03 2.33 2.25
N LYS A 161 26.71 3.47 1.64
CA LYS A 161 27.42 4.75 1.71
C LYS A 161 26.72 5.72 2.66
N TRP A 162 26.13 5.22 3.74
CA TRP A 162 25.42 6.06 4.71
C TRP A 162 26.32 7.14 5.35
N ARG A 163 27.64 6.96 5.36
CA ARG A 163 28.60 7.99 5.81
C ARG A 163 28.77 9.14 4.83
N GLU A 164 28.51 8.91 3.56
CA GLU A 164 28.66 9.92 2.51
C GLU A 164 27.42 10.81 2.44
N PRO A 165 27.57 12.13 2.24
CA PRO A 165 26.43 12.98 1.94
C PRO A 165 25.81 12.59 0.59
N TYR A 166 24.52 12.87 0.42
CA TYR A 166 23.90 12.75 -0.90
C TYR A 166 24.59 13.71 -1.89
N PRO A 167 24.93 13.24 -3.10
CA PRO A 167 25.29 14.10 -4.22
C PRO A 167 24.23 15.17 -4.44
N LEU A 168 24.65 16.36 -4.90
CA LEU A 168 23.78 17.52 -5.00
C LEU A 168 22.55 17.28 -5.89
N ASP A 169 22.69 16.52 -6.97
CA ASP A 169 21.59 16.15 -7.87
C ASP A 169 20.57 15.23 -7.18
N LEU A 170 21.02 14.24 -6.41
CA LEU A 170 20.13 13.37 -5.64
C LEU A 170 19.48 14.13 -4.48
N LEU A 171 20.22 15.02 -3.81
CA LEU A 171 19.67 15.88 -2.77
C LEU A 171 18.59 16.82 -3.34
N ASN A 172 18.81 17.41 -4.52
CA ASN A 172 17.79 18.22 -5.20
C ASN A 172 16.54 17.41 -5.53
N LYS A 173 16.67 16.12 -5.90
CA LYS A 173 15.52 15.23 -6.08
C LYS A 173 14.78 15.00 -4.76
N LEU A 174 15.49 14.75 -3.66
CA LEU A 174 14.88 14.64 -2.32
C LEU A 174 14.12 15.92 -1.94
N ASP A 175 14.67 17.10 -2.25
CA ASP A 175 14.00 18.38 -1.99
C ASP A 175 12.67 18.49 -2.72
N VAL A 176 12.62 18.07 -3.97
CA VAL A 176 11.37 18.06 -4.74
C VAL A 176 10.37 17.05 -4.16
N LEU A 177 10.81 15.87 -3.70
CA LEU A 177 9.92 14.90 -3.02
C LEU A 177 9.38 15.46 -1.70
N ILE A 178 10.23 16.06 -0.86
CA ILE A 178 9.83 16.68 0.40
C ILE A 178 8.82 17.79 0.15
N ASN A 179 9.08 18.66 -0.84
CA ASN A 179 8.16 19.72 -1.22
C ASN A 179 6.83 19.17 -1.75
N LYS A 180 6.86 18.08 -2.53
CA LYS A 180 5.64 17.42 -3.00
C LYS A 180 4.82 16.84 -1.86
N CYS A 181 5.49 16.20 -0.90
CA CYS A 181 4.88 15.72 0.35
C CYS A 181 4.21 16.86 1.12
N ASN A 182 4.91 17.99 1.31
CA ASN A 182 4.34 19.17 1.97
C ASN A 182 3.12 19.75 1.22
N GLU A 183 3.23 19.91 -0.12
CA GLU A 183 2.11 20.37 -0.98
C GLU A 183 0.88 19.47 -0.82
N LYS A 184 1.11 18.16 -0.80
CA LYS A 184 0.06 17.15 -0.68
C LYS A 184 -0.28 16.79 0.77
N ASN A 185 0.28 17.48 1.77
CA ASN A 185 0.07 17.17 3.20
C ASN A 185 0.24 15.67 3.54
N VAL A 186 1.24 15.07 2.92
CA VAL A 186 1.74 13.71 3.20
C VAL A 186 3.04 13.86 3.96
N ASP A 187 3.17 13.19 5.09
CA ASP A 187 4.40 13.20 5.88
C ASP A 187 5.50 12.45 5.13
N PHE A 188 6.63 13.12 4.91
CA PHE A 188 7.85 12.46 4.42
C PHE A 188 8.64 11.92 5.62
N VAL A 189 8.85 10.61 5.67
CA VAL A 189 9.70 9.98 6.70
C VAL A 189 11.04 9.63 6.07
N PHE A 190 12.11 10.21 6.59
CA PHE A 190 13.46 9.94 6.11
C PHE A 190 14.14 8.90 6.99
N SER A 191 14.73 7.89 6.37
CA SER A 191 15.39 6.80 7.10
C SER A 191 16.83 6.58 6.69
N VAL A 192 17.62 5.98 7.58
CA VAL A 192 19.00 5.53 7.32
C VAL A 192 19.17 4.11 7.85
N SER A 193 19.85 3.26 7.08
CA SER A 193 20.16 1.86 7.40
C SER A 193 21.67 1.64 7.62
N PRO A 194 22.28 2.10 8.72
CA PRO A 194 23.74 2.09 8.86
C PRO A 194 24.31 0.78 9.41
N GLY A 195 23.45 -0.15 9.85
CA GLY A 195 23.84 -1.30 10.68
C GLY A 195 24.87 -2.26 10.07
N ASN A 196 25.01 -2.29 8.75
CA ASN A 196 26.01 -3.13 8.07
C ASN A 196 27.47 -2.74 8.36
N SER A 197 27.73 -1.49 8.73
CA SER A 197 29.10 -0.99 8.86
C SER A 197 29.32 0.00 10.00
N ILE A 198 28.29 0.44 10.70
CA ILE A 198 28.44 1.39 11.82
C ILE A 198 29.26 0.79 12.97
N LYS A 199 30.14 1.61 13.55
CA LYS A 199 30.79 1.35 14.84
C LYS A 199 30.05 2.16 15.90
N TYR A 200 29.36 1.48 16.81
CA TYR A 200 28.43 2.10 17.77
C TYR A 200 29.13 2.98 18.80
N THR A 201 30.38 2.63 19.14
CA THR A 201 31.27 3.39 20.05
C THR A 201 31.99 4.57 19.39
N ASP A 202 31.94 4.72 18.06
CA ASP A 202 32.66 5.78 17.36
C ASP A 202 31.85 7.08 17.25
N ASP A 203 32.34 8.14 17.88
CA ASP A 203 31.73 9.46 17.82
C ASP A 203 31.78 10.07 16.41
N TYR A 204 32.75 9.68 15.57
CA TYR A 204 32.82 10.16 14.19
C TYR A 204 31.67 9.59 13.34
N ASP A 205 31.41 8.29 13.42
CA ASP A 205 30.24 7.64 12.82
C ASP A 205 28.93 8.28 13.30
N PHE A 206 28.79 8.49 14.61
CA PHE A 206 27.62 9.16 15.18
C PHE A 206 27.42 10.57 14.61
N LYS A 207 28.51 11.36 14.51
CA LYS A 207 28.47 12.71 13.95
C LYS A 207 28.00 12.70 12.50
N LEU A 208 28.56 11.83 11.65
CA LEU A 208 28.16 11.73 10.23
C LEU A 208 26.68 11.35 10.07
N LEU A 209 26.20 10.42 10.92
CA LEU A 209 24.78 10.05 10.93
C LEU A 209 23.89 11.25 11.26
N CYS A 210 24.25 12.02 12.29
CA CYS A 210 23.53 13.22 12.69
C CYS A 210 23.56 14.32 11.62
N GLU A 211 24.71 14.54 10.96
CA GLU A 211 24.83 15.49 9.86
C GLU A 211 23.91 15.12 8.68
N LYS A 212 23.76 13.83 8.37
CA LYS A 212 22.81 13.37 7.34
C LYS A 212 21.36 13.69 7.73
N TYR A 213 20.96 13.42 8.97
CA TYR A 213 19.62 13.80 9.44
C TYR A 213 19.41 15.31 9.46
N ASP A 214 20.41 16.09 9.87
CA ASP A 214 20.36 17.55 9.88
C ASP A 214 20.06 18.14 8.50
N ILE A 215 20.70 17.61 7.45
CA ILE A 215 20.46 18.08 6.07
C ILE A 215 18.97 17.98 5.72
N ILE A 216 18.32 16.89 6.12
CA ILE A 216 16.91 16.63 5.84
C ILE A 216 15.99 17.38 6.81
N ALA A 217 16.36 17.48 8.09
CA ALA A 217 15.63 18.25 9.10
C ALA A 217 15.59 19.75 8.78
N ASN A 218 16.68 20.31 8.27
CA ASN A 218 16.74 21.71 7.83
C ASN A 218 15.80 22.03 6.66
N LYS A 219 15.29 21.01 5.96
CA LYS A 219 14.28 21.14 4.90
C LYS A 219 12.84 21.04 5.42
N GLY A 220 12.66 20.95 6.75
CA GLY A 220 11.36 20.92 7.41
C GLY A 220 10.85 19.53 7.79
N VAL A 221 11.57 18.45 7.42
CA VAL A 221 11.20 17.08 7.81
C VAL A 221 11.36 16.91 9.33
N ARG A 222 10.39 16.26 9.98
CA ARG A 222 10.39 15.99 11.42
C ARG A 222 10.18 14.52 11.79
N LYS A 223 9.97 13.66 10.80
CA LYS A 223 9.80 12.22 11.01
C LYS A 223 11.01 11.49 10.47
N PHE A 224 11.65 10.73 11.35
CA PHE A 224 12.91 10.06 11.05
C PHE A 224 12.88 8.61 11.48
N ALA A 225 13.72 7.78 10.84
CA ALA A 225 13.85 6.40 11.26
C ALA A 225 15.26 5.83 11.11
N LEU A 226 15.65 4.99 12.07
CA LEU A 226 16.89 4.23 12.01
C LEU A 226 16.57 2.75 11.81
N LEU A 227 17.01 2.19 10.69
CA LEU A 227 16.70 0.81 10.33
C LEU A 227 17.90 -0.10 10.58
N LEU A 228 17.69 -1.15 11.36
CA LEU A 228 18.70 -2.14 11.76
C LEU A 228 18.22 -3.56 11.41
N ASP A 229 17.39 -3.67 10.36
CA ASP A 229 16.93 -4.90 9.75
C ASP A 229 17.91 -5.42 8.68
N ASP A 230 17.91 -6.74 8.50
CA ASP A 230 18.76 -7.44 7.52
C ASP A 230 20.27 -7.16 7.67
N ILE A 231 20.76 -7.06 8.91
CA ILE A 231 22.18 -6.88 9.24
C ILE A 231 22.72 -8.12 9.97
N ASP A 232 24.05 -8.23 10.11
CA ASP A 232 24.65 -9.28 10.93
C ASP A 232 24.17 -9.14 12.38
N TYR A 233 23.78 -10.25 12.98
CA TYR A 233 23.34 -10.33 14.37
C TYR A 233 24.51 -10.20 15.36
N LYS A 234 25.76 -10.08 14.89
CA LYS A 234 26.94 -9.86 15.72
C LYS A 234 27.46 -8.44 15.60
N LEU A 235 27.94 -7.90 16.72
CA LEU A 235 28.72 -6.66 16.73
C LEU A 235 30.06 -6.92 16.02
N LYS A 236 30.44 -6.00 15.13
CA LYS A 236 31.58 -6.16 14.22
C LYS A 236 32.92 -5.75 14.84
N TYR A 237 32.90 -4.77 15.73
CA TYR A 237 34.10 -4.13 16.28
C TYR A 237 34.34 -4.56 17.73
N GLU A 238 35.61 -4.79 18.10
CA GLU A 238 35.98 -5.25 19.46
C GLU A 238 35.49 -4.29 20.54
N ASP A 239 35.68 -2.97 20.36
CA ASP A 239 35.19 -1.96 21.31
C ASP A 239 33.66 -2.02 21.49
N ASP A 240 32.89 -2.27 20.43
CA ASP A 240 31.43 -2.42 20.52
C ASP A 240 31.05 -3.69 21.27
N ILE A 241 31.78 -4.79 21.04
CA ILE A 241 31.56 -6.05 21.74
C ILE A 241 31.81 -5.86 23.24
N GLU A 242 32.91 -5.21 23.62
CA GLU A 242 33.27 -4.96 25.01
C GLU A 242 32.27 -4.03 25.72
N GLU A 243 31.85 -2.95 25.05
CA GLU A 243 30.95 -1.95 25.63
C GLU A 243 29.51 -2.46 25.75
N PHE A 244 28.97 -3.07 24.69
CA PHE A 244 27.54 -3.38 24.63
C PHE A 244 27.20 -4.83 24.92
N LEU A 245 28.14 -5.75 24.71
CA LEU A 245 28.02 -7.21 24.85
C LEU A 245 27.02 -7.88 23.89
N ILE A 246 25.83 -7.29 23.71
CA ILE A 246 24.72 -7.80 22.90
C ILE A 246 24.22 -6.66 21.98
N PRO A 247 23.89 -6.96 20.70
CA PRO A 247 23.45 -5.94 19.75
C PRO A 247 22.26 -5.09 20.23
N GLY A 248 21.32 -5.66 20.97
CA GLY A 248 20.16 -4.92 21.49
C GLY A 248 20.55 -3.71 22.34
N ASN A 249 21.64 -3.79 23.10
CA ASN A 249 22.19 -2.67 23.87
C ASN A 249 22.78 -1.58 22.96
N ALA A 250 23.57 -1.98 21.98
CA ALA A 250 24.19 -1.06 21.01
C ALA A 250 23.13 -0.32 20.18
N HIS A 251 22.08 -1.04 19.77
CA HIS A 251 20.99 -0.51 18.96
C HIS A 251 20.14 0.49 19.76
N ALA A 252 19.77 0.14 21.01
CA ALA A 252 19.08 1.08 21.90
C ALA A 252 19.91 2.34 22.15
N PHE A 253 21.21 2.17 22.43
CA PHE A 253 22.13 3.28 22.64
C PHE A 253 22.15 4.24 21.44
N LEU A 254 22.38 3.73 20.23
CA LEU A 254 22.44 4.55 19.02
C LEU A 254 21.10 5.24 18.73
N CYS A 255 19.98 4.51 18.81
CA CYS A 255 18.65 5.08 18.62
C CYS A 255 18.38 6.24 19.59
N ASN A 256 18.66 6.05 20.88
CA ASN A 256 18.47 7.07 21.89
C ASN A 256 19.37 8.29 21.66
N LYS A 257 20.64 8.07 21.28
CA LYS A 257 21.61 9.14 21.05
C LYS A 257 21.19 10.01 19.86
N VAL A 258 20.75 9.39 18.76
CA VAL A 258 20.22 10.09 17.58
C VAL A 258 18.91 10.80 17.89
N PHE A 259 17.97 10.12 18.56
CA PHE A 259 16.68 10.69 18.92
C PHE A 259 16.83 11.92 19.83
N SER A 260 17.67 11.83 20.86
CA SER A 260 17.97 12.95 21.76
C SER A 260 18.61 14.11 20.99
N TYR A 261 19.60 13.84 20.15
CA TYR A 261 20.23 14.86 19.31
C TYR A 261 19.20 15.63 18.46
N LEU A 262 18.28 14.91 17.82
CA LEU A 262 17.23 15.52 16.99
C LEU A 262 16.24 16.32 17.82
N LYS A 263 15.80 15.80 18.98
CA LYS A 263 14.86 16.50 19.88
C LYS A 263 15.43 17.76 20.51
N ASP A 264 16.73 17.77 20.82
CA ASP A 264 17.38 18.93 21.41
C ASP A 264 17.52 20.07 20.39
N LYS A 265 17.52 19.76 19.09
CA LYS A 265 17.75 20.70 18.00
C LYS A 265 16.50 21.11 17.25
N TYR A 266 15.51 20.23 17.16
CA TYR A 266 14.29 20.42 16.38
C TYR A 266 13.06 20.02 17.20
N ASN A 267 11.99 20.78 17.06
CA ASN A 267 10.70 20.49 17.70
C ASN A 267 9.94 19.38 16.96
N ASP A 268 8.99 18.74 17.65
CA ASP A 268 8.01 17.81 17.08
C ASP A 268 8.61 16.59 16.35
N ILE A 269 9.73 16.08 16.86
CA ILE A 269 10.39 14.89 16.31
C ILE A 269 9.60 13.62 16.64
N GLU A 270 9.23 12.88 15.59
CA GLU A 270 8.75 11.50 15.67
C GLU A 270 9.85 10.58 15.14
N PHE A 271 10.23 9.56 15.91
CA PHE A 271 11.35 8.68 15.59
C PHE A 271 10.93 7.21 15.65
N ILE A 272 11.29 6.46 14.61
CA ILE A 272 10.95 5.05 14.47
C ILE A 272 12.25 4.25 14.37
N MET A 273 12.30 3.08 14.97
CA MET A 273 13.41 2.14 14.78
C MET A 273 12.91 0.83 14.19
N CYS A 274 13.66 0.28 13.23
CA CYS A 274 13.42 -1.10 12.77
C CYS A 274 14.42 -2.03 13.46
N PRO A 275 13.97 -2.91 14.37
CA PRO A 275 14.86 -3.84 15.03
C PRO A 275 15.31 -4.92 14.05
N THR A 276 16.42 -5.59 14.39
CA THR A 276 16.87 -6.80 13.69
C THR A 276 15.90 -7.95 13.91
N GLU A 277 15.25 -7.99 15.07
CA GLU A 277 14.18 -8.94 15.37
C GLU A 277 12.78 -8.38 15.10
N TYR A 278 12.49 -8.02 13.86
CA TYR A 278 11.24 -7.38 13.46
C TYR A 278 10.05 -8.33 13.25
N HIS A 279 10.26 -9.66 13.24
CA HIS A 279 9.22 -10.62 12.82
C HIS A 279 9.06 -11.86 13.72
N GLN A 280 9.95 -12.04 14.69
CA GLN A 280 9.99 -13.20 15.59
C GLN A 280 8.83 -13.12 16.60
N GLU A 281 8.45 -14.26 17.17
CA GLU A 281 7.39 -14.32 18.18
C GLU A 281 7.99 -14.22 19.60
N GLU A 282 9.21 -14.70 19.79
CA GLU A 282 9.81 -14.98 21.08
C GLU A 282 10.30 -13.73 21.84
N ASP A 283 10.33 -13.79 23.18
CA ASP A 283 10.97 -12.78 24.05
C ASP A 283 12.46 -13.14 24.24
N SER A 284 13.29 -12.65 23.30
CA SER A 284 14.74 -12.83 23.29
C SER A 284 15.47 -11.81 24.19
N ASP A 285 16.73 -12.08 24.56
CA ASP A 285 17.56 -11.10 25.27
C ASP A 285 17.71 -9.78 24.52
N TYR A 286 17.79 -9.84 23.18
CA TYR A 286 17.82 -8.66 22.31
C TYR A 286 16.58 -7.77 22.52
N ARG A 287 15.39 -8.38 22.48
CA ARG A 287 14.11 -7.68 22.70
C ARG A 287 13.97 -7.17 24.12
N ARG A 288 14.44 -7.93 25.12
CA ARG A 288 14.49 -7.46 26.52
C ARG A 288 15.37 -6.23 26.66
N ASN A 289 16.53 -6.20 26.00
CA ASN A 289 17.41 -5.03 26.03
C ASN A 289 16.76 -3.80 25.39
N LEU A 290 16.12 -3.96 24.23
CA LEU A 290 15.35 -2.86 23.62
C LEU A 290 14.23 -2.39 24.54
N ARG A 291 13.47 -3.31 25.14
CA ARG A 291 12.43 -2.98 26.12
C ARG A 291 12.92 -2.14 27.29
N GLU A 292 14.09 -2.46 27.82
CA GLU A 292 14.62 -1.84 29.03
C GLU A 292 15.37 -0.53 28.73
N LYS A 293 16.02 -0.42 27.57
CA LYS A 293 16.97 0.65 27.28
C LYS A 293 16.52 1.64 26.21
N LEU A 294 15.63 1.27 25.29
CA LEU A 294 15.14 2.18 24.25
C LEU A 294 14.20 3.25 24.85
N ASP A 295 14.34 4.50 24.44
CA ASP A 295 13.48 5.61 24.88
C ASP A 295 12.02 5.31 24.52
N LYS A 296 11.11 5.42 25.50
CA LYS A 296 9.70 5.03 25.36
C LYS A 296 8.91 5.82 24.31
N ASN A 297 9.43 6.94 23.84
CA ASN A 297 8.82 7.72 22.76
C ASN A 297 9.29 7.28 21.36
N ILE A 298 10.27 6.37 21.26
CA ILE A 298 10.66 5.77 19.99
C ILE A 298 9.68 4.64 19.65
N LEU A 299 9.12 4.71 18.45
CA LEU A 299 8.25 3.67 17.90
C LEU A 299 9.08 2.50 17.37
N VAL A 300 8.53 1.28 17.39
CA VAL A 300 9.25 0.06 16.97
C VAL A 300 8.51 -0.59 15.81
N PHE A 301 9.21 -0.85 14.70
CA PHE A 301 8.62 -1.63 13.60
C PHE A 301 8.44 -3.10 13.97
N TRP A 302 7.39 -3.68 13.40
CA TRP A 302 7.05 -5.09 13.46
C TRP A 302 6.36 -5.51 12.17
N THR A 303 6.64 -6.70 11.64
CA THR A 303 6.04 -7.17 10.37
C THR A 303 4.92 -8.20 10.56
N GLY A 304 4.56 -8.51 11.80
CA GLY A 304 3.79 -9.70 12.13
C GLY A 304 4.66 -10.85 12.65
N ILE A 305 4.05 -12.00 12.92
CA ILE A 305 4.79 -13.23 13.18
C ILE A 305 5.18 -13.82 11.82
N GLY A 306 6.43 -13.60 11.42
CA GLY A 306 6.97 -13.89 10.10
C GLY A 306 7.24 -12.64 9.26
N VAL A 307 8.25 -12.70 8.38
CA VAL A 307 8.64 -11.59 7.51
C VAL A 307 7.45 -11.14 6.65
N THR A 308 6.78 -12.11 6.04
CA THR A 308 5.50 -11.94 5.35
C THR A 308 4.41 -12.66 6.16
N ALA A 309 3.79 -11.95 7.11
CA ALA A 309 2.85 -12.59 8.02
C ALA A 309 1.53 -13.00 7.32
N PRO A 310 1.07 -14.26 7.49
CA PRO A 310 -0.22 -14.73 6.96
C PRO A 310 -1.43 -13.99 7.56
N THR A 311 -1.29 -13.62 8.84
CA THR A 311 -2.33 -12.99 9.67
C THR A 311 -1.69 -11.97 10.59
N ILE A 312 -2.42 -10.90 10.92
CA ILE A 312 -2.07 -9.95 11.98
C ILE A 312 -3.29 -9.84 12.90
N THR A 313 -3.19 -10.40 14.09
CA THR A 313 -4.29 -10.39 15.08
C THR A 313 -4.08 -9.34 16.17
N ASN A 314 -5.17 -9.03 16.90
CA ASN A 314 -5.09 -8.18 18.09
C ASN A 314 -4.17 -8.79 19.16
N SER A 315 -4.26 -10.11 19.36
CA SER A 315 -3.43 -10.83 20.33
C SER A 315 -1.96 -10.76 19.98
N ASP A 316 -1.60 -10.87 18.69
CA ASP A 316 -0.22 -10.75 18.25
C ASP A 316 0.32 -9.34 18.57
N ALA A 317 -0.47 -8.31 18.25
CA ALA A 317 -0.08 -6.93 18.51
C ALA A 317 0.08 -6.64 20.01
N ASP A 318 -0.86 -7.07 20.86
CA ASP A 318 -0.76 -6.91 22.31
C ASP A 318 0.42 -7.69 22.89
N TYR A 319 0.65 -8.91 22.41
CA TYR A 319 1.73 -9.76 22.87
C TYR A 319 3.11 -9.17 22.51
N ILE A 320 3.32 -8.81 21.25
CA ILE A 320 4.58 -8.22 20.78
C ILE A 320 4.81 -6.83 21.37
N SER A 321 3.77 -6.00 21.48
CA SER A 321 3.89 -4.71 22.17
C SER A 321 4.23 -4.88 23.64
N ASN A 322 3.77 -5.95 24.30
CA ASN A 322 4.16 -6.26 25.67
C ASN A 322 5.62 -6.73 25.80
N ILE A 323 6.15 -7.43 24.79
CA ILE A 323 7.56 -7.83 24.73
C ILE A 323 8.45 -6.60 24.59
N TYR A 324 8.13 -5.69 23.67
CA TYR A 324 8.90 -4.47 23.48
C TYR A 324 8.62 -3.42 24.57
N LYS A 325 7.39 -3.31 25.08
CA LYS A 325 6.88 -2.15 25.85
C LYS A 325 7.05 -0.83 25.09
N HIS A 326 6.75 -0.85 23.79
CA HIS A 326 6.66 0.31 22.90
C HIS A 326 5.39 0.20 22.06
N GLU A 327 4.93 1.33 21.52
CA GLU A 327 3.95 1.32 20.43
C GLU A 327 4.60 0.76 19.17
N LEU A 328 3.85 -0.08 18.46
CA LEU A 328 4.30 -0.74 17.24
C LEU A 328 3.88 0.03 16.00
N VAL A 329 4.75 0.02 14.99
CA VAL A 329 4.41 0.35 13.61
C VAL A 329 4.38 -0.95 12.81
N LEU A 330 3.23 -1.30 12.24
CA LEU A 330 3.14 -2.44 11.34
C LEU A 330 3.79 -2.07 9.99
N TRP A 331 4.93 -2.70 9.70
CA TRP A 331 5.48 -2.79 8.35
C TRP A 331 4.85 -4.00 7.68
N ASP A 332 3.77 -3.78 6.93
CA ASP A 332 3.04 -4.87 6.31
C ASP A 332 3.68 -5.24 4.97
N ASN A 333 4.34 -6.41 4.90
CA ASN A 333 5.00 -6.92 3.70
C ASN A 333 3.98 -7.49 2.70
N TYR A 334 3.14 -6.60 2.17
CA TYR A 334 2.23 -6.84 1.06
C TYR A 334 1.85 -5.48 0.43
N PRO A 335 1.84 -5.33 -0.90
CA PRO A 335 2.01 -6.36 -1.94
C PRO A 335 3.45 -6.67 -2.38
N VAL A 336 4.49 -6.29 -1.64
CA VAL A 336 5.89 -6.53 -2.03
C VAL A 336 6.16 -7.94 -2.60
N ASN A 337 6.89 -8.00 -3.71
CA ASN A 337 7.20 -9.21 -4.48
C ASN A 337 8.70 -9.38 -4.75
N ASP A 338 9.59 -8.65 -4.06
CA ASP A 338 11.03 -8.70 -4.29
C ASP A 338 11.66 -10.10 -4.04
N TYR A 339 11.08 -10.89 -3.14
CA TYR A 339 11.41 -12.29 -2.88
C TYR A 339 10.78 -13.27 -3.88
N SER A 340 9.87 -12.79 -4.74
CA SER A 340 9.13 -13.58 -5.73
C SER A 340 8.90 -12.76 -7.00
N LYS A 341 10.00 -12.26 -7.60
CA LYS A 341 9.96 -11.28 -8.71
C LYS A 341 9.19 -11.75 -9.94
N ASP A 342 9.01 -13.06 -10.10
CA ASP A 342 8.21 -13.66 -11.16
C ASP A 342 6.70 -13.47 -10.97
N ASN A 343 6.24 -13.05 -9.79
CA ASN A 343 4.82 -12.91 -9.44
C ASN A 343 4.39 -11.44 -9.35
N LEU A 344 3.14 -11.17 -9.73
CA LEU A 344 2.43 -9.93 -9.42
C LEU A 344 1.39 -10.18 -8.35
N TYR A 345 1.51 -9.50 -7.21
CA TYR A 345 0.53 -9.58 -6.14
C TYR A 345 -0.49 -8.44 -6.27
N LEU A 346 -1.65 -8.76 -6.84
CA LEU A 346 -2.69 -7.79 -7.23
C LEU A 346 -3.99 -7.95 -6.44
N GLY A 347 -3.91 -8.57 -5.27
CA GLY A 347 -5.06 -8.86 -4.40
C GLY A 347 -5.34 -7.74 -3.39
N ALA A 348 -6.42 -7.92 -2.64
CA ALA A 348 -6.79 -7.04 -1.55
C ALA A 348 -6.06 -7.41 -0.26
N VAL A 349 -5.73 -6.43 0.60
CA VAL A 349 -5.27 -6.73 1.96
C VAL A 349 -6.32 -7.53 2.73
N ILE A 350 -5.93 -8.67 3.30
CA ILE A 350 -6.80 -9.54 4.10
C ILE A 350 -6.09 -10.05 5.34
N ASN A 351 -6.83 -10.68 6.27
CA ASN A 351 -6.28 -11.30 7.49
C ASN A 351 -5.58 -10.34 8.45
N ARG A 352 -5.83 -9.03 8.35
CA ARG A 352 -5.42 -8.04 9.34
C ARG A 352 -6.65 -7.70 10.19
N SER A 353 -6.49 -7.71 11.51
CA SER A 353 -7.61 -7.47 12.44
C SER A 353 -8.29 -6.13 12.16
N ARG A 354 -9.63 -6.12 12.22
CA ARG A 354 -10.44 -4.90 12.04
C ARG A 354 -10.31 -3.90 13.20
N GLU A 355 -9.76 -4.36 14.33
CA GLU A 355 -9.61 -3.56 15.54
C GLU A 355 -8.15 -3.29 15.90
N LEU A 356 -7.20 -3.65 15.04
CA LEU A 356 -5.76 -3.53 15.30
C LEU A 356 -5.36 -2.13 15.82
N TYR A 357 -5.97 -1.08 15.26
CA TYR A 357 -5.75 0.31 15.66
C TYR A 357 -6.16 0.64 17.11
N LYS A 358 -6.98 -0.19 17.76
CA LYS A 358 -7.36 -0.07 19.18
C LYS A 358 -6.32 -0.69 20.11
N HIS A 359 -5.41 -1.50 19.57
CA HIS A 359 -4.28 -2.10 20.27
C HIS A 359 -3.04 -1.21 20.10
N ASN A 360 -1.93 -1.55 20.76
CA ASN A 360 -0.67 -0.79 20.69
C ASN A 360 0.05 -0.91 19.32
N CYS A 361 -0.71 -0.88 18.22
CA CYS A 361 -0.27 -0.90 16.84
C CYS A 361 -1.14 0.08 16.02
N ARG A 362 -0.97 1.38 16.30
CA ARG A 362 -1.79 2.47 15.74
C ARG A 362 -1.26 3.05 14.41
N TYR A 363 -0.19 2.46 13.91
CA TYR A 363 0.59 2.93 12.77
C TYR A 363 0.78 1.75 11.82
N ILE A 364 0.55 1.97 10.52
CA ILE A 364 0.66 0.92 9.50
C ILE A 364 1.21 1.50 8.20
N LEU A 365 2.17 0.81 7.61
CA LEU A 365 2.73 1.12 6.31
C LEU A 365 2.76 -0.15 5.47
N SER A 366 2.20 -0.08 4.25
CA SER A 366 2.31 -1.17 3.27
C SER A 366 3.66 -1.10 2.57
N ASN A 367 4.34 -2.24 2.44
CA ASN A 367 5.51 -2.38 1.57
C ASN A 367 5.04 -2.82 0.16
N PRO A 368 5.16 -1.96 -0.86
CA PRO A 368 4.66 -2.21 -2.20
C PRO A 368 5.66 -3.02 -3.06
N MET A 369 5.27 -3.33 -4.30
CA MET A 369 6.14 -3.99 -5.29
C MET A 369 7.11 -3.00 -5.93
N ASN A 370 8.14 -3.50 -6.63
CA ASN A 370 8.95 -2.68 -7.53
C ASN A 370 8.10 -2.04 -8.66
N GLN A 371 6.96 -2.65 -9.00
CA GLN A 371 5.97 -2.12 -9.95
C GLN A 371 5.05 -1.10 -9.26
N ALA A 372 5.36 0.19 -9.40
CA ALA A 372 4.72 1.27 -8.66
C ALA A 372 3.21 1.42 -8.94
N GLU A 373 2.79 1.34 -10.20
CA GLU A 373 1.39 1.47 -10.58
C GLU A 373 0.61 0.20 -10.32
N ALA A 374 1.19 -0.98 -10.59
CA ALA A 374 0.54 -2.25 -10.30
C ALA A 374 0.28 -2.41 -8.79
N SER A 375 1.17 -1.88 -7.94
CA SER A 375 0.99 -1.84 -6.48
C SER A 375 -0.28 -1.08 -6.06
N LYS A 376 -0.75 -0.11 -6.84
CA LYS A 376 -1.93 0.68 -6.49
C LYS A 376 -3.20 -0.13 -6.35
N ILE A 377 -3.31 -1.29 -7.01
CA ILE A 377 -4.47 -2.17 -6.84
C ILE A 377 -4.62 -2.56 -5.37
N SER A 378 -3.56 -3.08 -4.75
CA SER A 378 -3.56 -3.44 -3.33
C SER A 378 -3.57 -2.20 -2.43
N LEU A 379 -2.85 -1.13 -2.78
CA LEU A 379 -2.81 0.10 -1.97
C LEU A 379 -4.16 0.82 -1.89
N ILE A 380 -4.99 0.75 -2.93
CA ILE A 380 -6.38 1.21 -2.85
C ILE A 380 -7.10 0.41 -1.78
N THR A 381 -6.94 -0.92 -1.72
CA THR A 381 -7.60 -1.72 -0.66
C THR A 381 -7.07 -1.38 0.74
N TYR A 382 -5.76 -1.10 0.87
CA TYR A 382 -5.20 -0.59 2.11
C TYR A 382 -5.79 0.75 2.52
N SER A 383 -6.11 1.66 1.60
CA SER A 383 -6.69 2.95 1.97
C SER A 383 -8.02 2.80 2.71
N TYR A 384 -8.86 1.84 2.28
CA TYR A 384 -10.10 1.49 2.99
C TYR A 384 -9.83 0.85 4.35
N TYR A 385 -8.90 -0.10 4.42
CA TYR A 385 -8.55 -0.76 5.69
C TYR A 385 -7.91 0.22 6.70
N MET A 386 -6.97 1.06 6.27
CA MET A 386 -6.25 2.02 7.11
C MET A 386 -7.13 3.18 7.58
N TRP A 387 -8.19 3.52 6.83
CA TRP A 387 -9.13 4.56 7.22
C TRP A 387 -10.25 4.01 8.10
N ASN A 388 -10.93 2.96 7.65
CA ASN A 388 -12.08 2.37 8.35
C ASN A 388 -12.05 0.83 8.34
N PRO A 389 -11.17 0.21 9.14
CA PRO A 389 -11.00 -1.24 9.17
C PRO A 389 -12.25 -1.98 9.66
N GLU A 390 -13.09 -1.32 10.47
CA GLU A 390 -14.36 -1.86 10.96
C GLU A 390 -15.46 -1.91 9.89
N ALA A 391 -15.38 -1.11 8.82
CA ALA A 391 -16.29 -1.20 7.67
C ALA A 391 -15.67 -1.97 6.48
N TYR A 392 -14.35 -2.10 6.46
CA TYR A 392 -13.60 -2.70 5.36
C TYR A 392 -14.16 -4.04 4.86
N ASN A 393 -14.33 -4.13 3.54
CA ASN A 393 -14.68 -5.33 2.81
C ASN A 393 -13.73 -5.46 1.61
N SER A 394 -12.94 -6.55 1.58
CA SER A 394 -11.92 -6.75 0.56
C SER A 394 -12.49 -6.85 -0.85
N TYR A 395 -13.66 -7.48 -1.04
CA TYR A 395 -14.28 -7.61 -2.37
C TYR A 395 -14.73 -6.26 -2.92
N ILE A 396 -15.36 -5.43 -2.08
CA ILE A 396 -15.82 -4.10 -2.47
C ILE A 396 -14.61 -3.20 -2.77
N ALA A 397 -13.61 -3.20 -1.89
CA ALA A 397 -12.41 -2.39 -2.07
C ALA A 397 -11.66 -2.75 -3.36
N LEU A 398 -11.57 -4.04 -3.68
CA LEU A 398 -10.91 -4.53 -4.88
C LEU A 398 -11.69 -4.20 -6.15
N GLU A 399 -13.03 -4.28 -6.14
CA GLU A 399 -13.85 -3.82 -7.27
C GLU A 399 -13.64 -2.33 -7.55
N LYS A 400 -13.51 -1.50 -6.51
CA LYS A 400 -13.17 -0.09 -6.67
C LYS A 400 -11.77 0.11 -7.23
N ALA A 401 -10.80 -0.68 -6.78
CA ALA A 401 -9.44 -0.66 -7.34
C ALA A 401 -9.44 -0.99 -8.84
N TYR A 402 -10.20 -1.99 -9.28
CA TYR A 402 -10.32 -2.33 -10.70
C TYR A 402 -10.88 -1.18 -11.52
N LYS A 403 -11.93 -0.52 -11.01
CA LYS A 403 -12.58 0.62 -11.68
C LYS A 403 -11.66 1.83 -11.77
N GLU A 404 -10.91 2.12 -10.71
CA GLU A 404 -9.97 3.24 -10.71
C GLU A 404 -8.78 3.00 -11.64
N ILE A 405 -8.18 1.81 -11.61
CA ILE A 405 -7.00 1.49 -12.42
C ILE A 405 -7.36 1.24 -13.88
N GLY A 406 -8.49 0.56 -14.13
CA GLY A 406 -8.88 0.13 -15.47
C GLY A 406 -9.76 1.12 -16.23
N GLY A 407 -10.45 2.06 -15.55
CA GLY A 407 -11.38 2.97 -16.19
C GLY A 407 -12.49 2.21 -16.94
N GLU A 408 -12.64 2.46 -18.25
CA GLU A 408 -13.59 1.71 -19.09
C GLU A 408 -13.21 0.22 -19.21
N GLY A 409 -11.91 -0.12 -19.18
CA GLY A 409 -11.38 -1.48 -19.25
C GLY A 409 -11.30 -2.23 -17.91
N TRP A 410 -12.00 -1.77 -16.86
CA TRP A 410 -11.91 -2.34 -15.51
C TRP A 410 -12.21 -3.84 -15.42
N GLU A 411 -13.07 -4.37 -16.29
CA GLU A 411 -13.38 -5.81 -16.32
C GLU A 411 -12.15 -6.65 -16.71
N HIS A 412 -11.25 -6.12 -17.53
CA HIS A 412 -9.99 -6.79 -17.89
C HIS A 412 -8.99 -6.75 -16.73
N VAL A 413 -8.92 -5.61 -16.01
CA VAL A 413 -8.13 -5.53 -14.77
C VAL A 413 -8.64 -6.52 -13.73
N LYS A 414 -9.97 -6.69 -13.62
CA LYS A 414 -10.58 -7.71 -12.77
C LYS A 414 -10.16 -9.13 -13.17
N VAL A 415 -10.20 -9.47 -14.45
CA VAL A 415 -9.75 -10.79 -14.94
C VAL A 415 -8.27 -11.02 -14.63
N LEU A 416 -7.41 -10.01 -14.77
CA LEU A 416 -6.00 -10.09 -14.38
C LEU A 416 -5.86 -10.45 -12.89
N CYS A 417 -6.54 -9.71 -12.02
CA CYS A 417 -6.33 -9.84 -10.59
C CYS A 417 -6.99 -11.09 -9.98
N GLU A 418 -8.15 -11.53 -10.48
CA GLU A 418 -8.84 -12.73 -9.99
C GLU A 418 -8.08 -14.03 -10.26
N ASN A 419 -7.11 -14.00 -11.17
CA ASN A 419 -6.37 -15.17 -11.64
C ASN A 419 -4.86 -15.10 -11.39
N ALA A 420 -4.33 -13.95 -10.94
CA ALA A 420 -2.95 -13.84 -10.50
C ALA A 420 -2.71 -14.67 -9.22
N GLU A 421 -1.59 -15.39 -9.19
CA GLU A 421 -1.16 -16.19 -8.04
C GLU A 421 -1.02 -15.31 -6.80
N ASN A 422 -1.66 -15.74 -5.71
CA ASN A 422 -1.53 -15.06 -4.42
C ASN A 422 -0.19 -15.42 -3.76
N PRO A 423 0.31 -14.58 -2.84
CA PRO A 423 1.46 -14.93 -2.03
C PRO A 423 1.27 -16.30 -1.33
N PRO A 424 2.28 -17.19 -1.28
CA PRO A 424 2.13 -18.57 -0.78
C PRO A 424 1.58 -18.69 0.65
N MET A 425 1.81 -17.66 1.48
CA MET A 425 1.36 -17.60 2.85
C MET A 425 -0.11 -17.17 2.99
N TRP A 426 -0.76 -16.73 1.91
CA TRP A 426 -2.18 -16.40 1.91
C TRP A 426 -3.00 -17.59 1.38
N PRO A 427 -3.98 -18.09 2.14
CA PRO A 427 -4.79 -19.25 1.75
C PRO A 427 -5.89 -18.88 0.73
N LEU A 428 -5.59 -18.00 -0.23
CA LEU A 428 -6.55 -17.53 -1.23
C LEU A 428 -6.35 -18.26 -2.56
N GLU A 429 -7.39 -18.98 -2.97
CA GLU A 429 -7.46 -19.60 -4.28
C GLU A 429 -7.89 -18.59 -5.35
N THR A 430 -7.24 -18.67 -6.52
CA THR A 430 -7.66 -17.95 -7.72
C THR A 430 -9.02 -18.42 -8.22
N ARG A 431 -9.68 -17.63 -9.06
CA ARG A 431 -10.99 -17.99 -9.63
C ARG A 431 -10.91 -19.28 -10.46
N VAL A 432 -9.88 -19.44 -11.30
CA VAL A 432 -9.66 -20.68 -12.06
C VAL A 432 -9.48 -21.87 -11.13
N SER A 433 -8.68 -21.74 -10.07
CA SER A 433 -8.43 -22.86 -9.14
C SER A 433 -9.69 -23.31 -8.40
N LYS A 434 -10.55 -22.38 -7.99
CA LYS A 434 -11.86 -22.71 -7.39
C LYS A 434 -12.73 -23.52 -8.34
N LEU A 435 -12.85 -23.07 -9.60
CA LEU A 435 -13.64 -23.77 -10.61
C LEU A 435 -13.05 -25.13 -11.00
N ILE A 436 -11.73 -25.25 -11.05
CA ILE A 436 -11.04 -26.54 -11.26
C ILE A 436 -11.39 -27.52 -10.14
N LYS A 437 -11.32 -27.10 -8.88
CA LYS A 437 -11.68 -27.95 -7.74
C LYS A 437 -13.15 -28.37 -7.79
N GLU A 438 -14.03 -27.43 -8.10
CA GLU A 438 -15.47 -27.72 -8.23
C GLU A 438 -15.75 -28.72 -9.38
N TYR A 439 -15.14 -28.52 -10.56
CA TYR A 439 -15.23 -29.47 -11.66
C TYR A 439 -14.64 -30.84 -11.32
N GLN A 440 -13.52 -30.87 -10.58
CA GLN A 440 -12.90 -32.12 -10.18
C GLN A 440 -13.83 -32.97 -9.30
N LEU A 441 -14.64 -32.32 -8.45
CA LEU A 441 -15.63 -32.95 -7.57
C LEU A 441 -16.92 -33.34 -8.31
N THR A 442 -17.45 -32.45 -9.14
CA THR A 442 -18.80 -32.60 -9.72
C THR A 442 -18.81 -33.26 -11.10
N LYS A 443 -17.73 -33.10 -11.88
CA LYS A 443 -17.67 -33.40 -13.32
C LYS A 443 -18.76 -32.68 -14.14
N ASP A 444 -19.22 -31.52 -13.67
CA ASP A 444 -20.25 -30.73 -14.35
C ASP A 444 -19.71 -30.07 -15.63
N ASN A 445 -20.41 -30.29 -16.75
CA ASN A 445 -20.07 -29.70 -18.03
C ASN A 445 -20.27 -28.18 -18.06
N ILE A 446 -21.16 -27.62 -17.24
CA ILE A 446 -21.38 -26.17 -17.13
C ILE A 446 -20.11 -25.50 -16.59
N ILE A 447 -19.50 -26.08 -15.54
CA ILE A 447 -18.24 -25.58 -14.97
C ILE A 447 -17.10 -25.73 -16.00
N LEU A 448 -17.07 -26.85 -16.73
CA LEU A 448 -16.09 -27.06 -17.80
C LEU A 448 -16.24 -26.03 -18.93
N GLU A 449 -17.46 -25.58 -19.24
CA GLU A 449 -17.71 -24.48 -20.18
C GLU A 449 -17.28 -23.12 -19.61
N GLU A 450 -17.53 -22.84 -18.33
CA GLU A 450 -17.06 -21.62 -17.69
C GLU A 450 -15.53 -21.53 -17.65
N LEU A 451 -14.84 -22.62 -17.30
CA LEU A 451 -13.38 -22.71 -17.37
C LEU A 451 -12.86 -22.38 -18.77
N GLY A 452 -13.51 -22.91 -19.82
CA GLY A 452 -13.16 -22.58 -21.21
C GLY A 452 -13.26 -21.08 -21.51
N LYS A 453 -14.33 -20.42 -21.05
CA LYS A 453 -14.52 -18.97 -21.22
C LYS A 453 -13.48 -18.15 -20.47
N ILE A 454 -13.11 -18.57 -19.27
CA ILE A 454 -12.09 -17.86 -18.47
C ILE A 454 -10.71 -18.01 -19.11
N PHE A 455 -10.33 -19.20 -19.57
CA PHE A 455 -9.06 -19.38 -20.27
C PHE A 455 -9.00 -18.64 -21.61
N GLU A 456 -10.12 -18.50 -22.33
CA GLU A 456 -10.20 -17.60 -23.48
C GLU A 456 -9.97 -16.14 -23.06
N SER A 457 -10.64 -15.70 -21.99
CA SER A 457 -10.48 -14.34 -21.47
C SER A 457 -9.04 -14.05 -21.05
N ILE A 458 -8.35 -15.03 -20.43
CA ILE A 458 -6.93 -14.94 -20.05
C ILE A 458 -6.04 -14.89 -21.31
N TYR A 459 -6.34 -15.69 -22.34
CA TYR A 459 -5.58 -15.70 -23.59
C TYR A 459 -5.62 -14.33 -24.31
N GLU A 460 -6.80 -13.72 -24.38
CA GLU A 460 -7.01 -12.41 -25.00
C GLU A 460 -6.61 -11.23 -24.09
N LEU A 461 -6.34 -11.51 -22.80
CA LEU A 461 -6.22 -10.49 -21.76
C LEU A 461 -5.18 -9.41 -22.11
N PRO A 462 -3.96 -9.70 -22.57
CA PRO A 462 -2.99 -8.65 -22.87
C PRO A 462 -3.44 -7.70 -23.99
N ASP A 463 -4.10 -8.23 -25.02
CA ASP A 463 -4.57 -7.41 -26.15
C ASP A 463 -5.77 -6.54 -25.73
N ASN A 464 -6.64 -7.09 -24.88
CA ASN A 464 -7.76 -6.35 -24.30
C ASN A 464 -7.30 -5.27 -23.31
N LEU A 465 -6.29 -5.54 -22.48
CA LEU A 465 -5.70 -4.55 -21.57
C LEU A 465 -5.12 -3.37 -22.36
N GLU A 466 -4.30 -3.61 -23.39
CA GLU A 466 -3.73 -2.54 -24.22
C GLU A 466 -4.79 -1.71 -24.95
N LYS A 467 -5.91 -2.35 -25.33
CA LYS A 467 -6.99 -1.72 -26.08
C LYS A 467 -7.93 -0.88 -25.21
N PHE A 468 -8.24 -1.34 -24.01
CA PHE A 468 -9.33 -0.78 -23.19
C PHE A 468 -8.86 -0.10 -21.90
N VAL A 469 -7.60 -0.26 -21.49
CA VAL A 469 -7.05 0.42 -20.30
C VAL A 469 -6.17 1.60 -20.73
N ASP A 470 -6.51 2.78 -20.22
CA ASP A 470 -5.81 4.03 -20.53
C ASP A 470 -4.58 4.28 -19.64
N ASN A 471 -4.50 3.67 -18.46
CA ASN A 471 -3.36 3.82 -17.56
C ASN A 471 -2.10 3.17 -18.15
N LYS A 472 -1.33 3.94 -18.92
CA LYS A 472 -0.15 3.44 -19.64
C LYS A 472 1.00 3.02 -18.74
N ARG A 473 1.12 3.62 -17.56
CA ARG A 473 2.13 3.23 -16.58
C ARG A 473 1.79 1.88 -15.93
N PHE A 474 0.51 1.65 -15.61
CA PHE A 474 0.05 0.33 -15.19
C PHE A 474 0.30 -0.74 -16.26
N LEU A 475 -0.03 -0.45 -17.52
CA LEU A 475 0.26 -1.36 -18.64
C LEU A 475 1.76 -1.65 -18.78
N GLN A 476 2.61 -0.65 -18.59
CA GLN A 476 4.06 -0.82 -18.61
C GLN A 476 4.54 -1.78 -17.51
N ASP A 477 4.03 -1.63 -16.29
CA ASP A 477 4.38 -2.48 -15.15
C ASP A 477 4.05 -3.96 -15.38
N ILE A 478 2.89 -4.25 -15.99
CA ILE A 478 2.41 -5.63 -16.16
C ILE A 478 2.84 -6.27 -17.49
N ARG A 479 3.32 -5.49 -18.45
CA ARG A 479 3.74 -5.97 -19.78
C ARG A 479 4.73 -7.14 -19.75
N PRO A 480 5.70 -7.22 -18.82
CA PRO A 480 6.59 -8.39 -18.72
C PRO A 480 5.84 -9.72 -18.54
N TRP A 481 4.63 -9.71 -17.98
CA TRP A 481 3.81 -10.91 -17.78
C TRP A 481 2.96 -11.30 -18.99
N TYR A 482 2.90 -10.50 -20.05
CA TYR A 482 1.98 -10.76 -21.17
C TYR A 482 2.20 -12.10 -21.85
N ASN A 483 3.46 -12.48 -22.09
CA ASN A 483 3.76 -13.77 -22.72
C ASN A 483 3.30 -14.94 -21.83
N ARG A 484 3.55 -14.84 -20.51
CA ARG A 484 3.09 -15.81 -19.50
C ARG A 484 1.57 -15.92 -19.48
N ILE A 485 0.87 -14.79 -19.43
CA ILE A 485 -0.60 -14.71 -19.44
C ILE A 485 -1.17 -15.37 -20.71
N LYS A 486 -0.64 -15.03 -21.90
CA LYS A 486 -1.13 -15.61 -23.17
C LYS A 486 -0.94 -17.12 -23.21
N ILE A 487 0.25 -17.63 -22.84
CA ILE A 487 0.48 -19.07 -22.90
C ILE A 487 -0.37 -19.83 -21.86
N ASP A 488 -0.58 -19.26 -20.67
CA ASP A 488 -1.46 -19.84 -19.64
C ASP A 488 -2.90 -19.98 -20.15
N GLY A 489 -3.44 -18.91 -20.76
CA GLY A 489 -4.76 -18.96 -21.39
C GLY A 489 -4.82 -19.99 -22.51
N LYS A 490 -3.78 -20.06 -23.37
CA LYS A 490 -3.72 -21.04 -24.47
C LYS A 490 -3.71 -22.48 -23.96
N ILE A 491 -2.87 -22.80 -22.97
CA ILE A 491 -2.81 -24.14 -22.36
C ILE A 491 -4.16 -24.50 -21.77
N GLY A 492 -4.77 -23.60 -21.01
CA GLY A 492 -6.09 -23.82 -20.43
C GLY A 492 -7.16 -24.13 -21.47
N ARG A 493 -7.24 -23.38 -22.57
CA ARG A 493 -8.18 -23.65 -23.69
C ARG A 493 -7.98 -25.05 -24.27
N ILE A 494 -6.73 -25.43 -24.53
CA ILE A 494 -6.37 -26.75 -25.06
C ILE A 494 -6.73 -27.86 -24.06
N ALA A 495 -6.42 -27.68 -22.78
CA ALA A 495 -6.78 -28.63 -21.73
C ALA A 495 -8.29 -28.89 -21.67
N ILE A 496 -9.11 -27.84 -21.78
CA ILE A 496 -10.57 -27.97 -21.83
C ILE A 496 -11.03 -28.68 -23.12
N ASN A 497 -10.40 -28.42 -24.26
CA ASN A 497 -10.73 -29.11 -25.52
C ASN A 497 -10.33 -30.58 -25.50
N VAL A 498 -9.20 -30.95 -24.90
CA VAL A 498 -8.79 -32.35 -24.68
C VAL A 498 -9.83 -33.08 -23.82
N LEU A 499 -10.27 -32.47 -22.72
CA LEU A 499 -11.33 -33.04 -21.87
C LEU A 499 -12.67 -33.21 -22.61
N LYS A 500 -12.96 -32.34 -23.58
CA LYS A 500 -14.14 -32.43 -24.46
C LYS A 500 -13.96 -33.40 -25.64
N GLY A 501 -12.79 -34.01 -25.80
CA GLY A 501 -12.47 -34.89 -26.93
C GLY A 501 -12.34 -34.16 -28.27
N LYS A 502 -12.06 -32.85 -28.25
CA LYS A 502 -11.95 -31.98 -29.43
C LYS A 502 -10.52 -31.68 -29.86
N GLU A 503 -9.53 -32.13 -29.09
CA GLU A 503 -8.11 -31.86 -29.32
C GLU A 503 -7.26 -33.06 -28.87
N ASN A 504 -6.10 -33.26 -29.51
CA ASN A 504 -5.18 -34.33 -29.14
C ASN A 504 -4.38 -33.93 -27.88
N ILE A 505 -4.19 -34.90 -26.97
CA ILE A 505 -3.42 -34.71 -25.75
C ILE A 505 -1.96 -34.33 -26.02
N ASP A 506 -1.40 -34.80 -27.12
CA ASP A 506 -0.01 -34.53 -27.51
C ASP A 506 0.24 -33.01 -27.69
N VAL A 507 -0.80 -32.24 -28.10
CA VAL A 507 -0.75 -30.78 -28.22
C VAL A 507 -0.66 -30.10 -26.84
N LEU A 508 -1.35 -30.65 -25.82
CA LEU A 508 -1.28 -30.14 -24.46
C LEU A 508 0.10 -30.36 -23.85
N GLU A 509 0.69 -31.54 -24.08
CA GLU A 509 2.05 -31.89 -23.62
C GLU A 509 3.10 -30.94 -24.22
N GLU A 510 3.06 -30.73 -25.54
CA GLU A 510 4.00 -29.83 -26.23
C GLU A 510 3.89 -28.39 -25.70
N LEU A 511 2.67 -27.86 -25.54
CA LEU A 511 2.47 -26.51 -25.02
C LEU A 511 2.94 -26.33 -23.58
N LEU A 512 2.77 -27.35 -22.72
CA LEU A 512 3.27 -27.30 -21.35
C LEU A 512 4.80 -27.25 -21.35
N ASP A 513 5.46 -28.04 -22.20
CA ASP A 513 6.92 -28.03 -22.33
C ASP A 513 7.44 -26.69 -22.90
N GLU A 514 6.74 -26.10 -23.88
CA GLU A 514 7.05 -24.75 -24.37
C GLU A 514 6.93 -23.71 -23.26
N SER A 515 5.89 -23.80 -22.43
CA SER A 515 5.63 -22.81 -21.39
C SER A 515 6.66 -22.77 -20.28
N ARG A 516 7.44 -23.84 -20.10
CA ARG A 516 8.57 -23.89 -19.14
C ARG A 516 9.72 -22.96 -19.54
N LYS A 517 9.77 -22.52 -20.80
CA LYS A 517 10.78 -21.58 -21.32
C LYS A 517 10.34 -20.12 -21.19
N ILE A 518 9.11 -19.87 -20.77
CA ILE A 518 8.55 -18.53 -20.61
C ILE A 518 8.72 -18.13 -19.14
N GLU A 519 9.39 -16.99 -18.94
CA GLU A 519 9.61 -16.38 -17.63
C GLU A 519 8.30 -15.93 -16.98
N ASN A 520 8.39 -15.53 -15.70
CA ASN A 520 7.28 -15.08 -14.87
C ASN A 520 6.26 -16.18 -14.53
N LYS A 521 5.39 -15.85 -13.58
CA LYS A 521 4.30 -16.67 -13.07
C LYS A 521 3.01 -15.85 -13.08
N TYR A 522 1.90 -16.53 -13.31
CA TYR A 522 0.58 -15.89 -13.32
C TYR A 522 -0.48 -16.79 -12.70
N LEU A 523 -0.74 -17.96 -13.28
CA LEU A 523 -1.66 -18.93 -12.67
C LEU A 523 -0.97 -19.72 -11.56
N ASP A 524 -1.74 -20.10 -10.54
CA ASP A 524 -1.20 -20.83 -9.39
C ASP A 524 -0.96 -22.33 -9.68
N LYS A 525 -0.25 -23.00 -8.77
CA LYS A 525 0.12 -24.42 -8.89
C LYS A 525 -1.06 -25.37 -9.08
N ILE A 526 -2.24 -25.09 -8.52
CA ILE A 526 -3.42 -25.97 -8.64
C ILE A 526 -3.81 -26.11 -10.11
N VAL A 527 -3.66 -25.03 -10.89
CA VAL A 527 -3.95 -25.03 -12.32
C VAL A 527 -2.95 -25.90 -13.10
N TYR A 528 -1.66 -25.79 -12.77
CA TYR A 528 -0.64 -26.65 -13.39
C TYR A 528 -0.83 -28.14 -13.04
N ASP A 529 -1.11 -28.45 -11.77
CA ASP A 529 -1.40 -29.80 -11.32
C ASP A 529 -2.63 -30.38 -12.04
N PHE A 530 -3.63 -29.55 -12.35
CA PHE A 530 -4.78 -29.96 -13.16
C PHE A 530 -4.38 -30.38 -14.57
N TYR A 531 -3.50 -29.63 -15.24
CA TYR A 531 -3.03 -29.98 -16.58
C TYR A 531 -2.23 -31.30 -16.59
N VAL A 532 -1.32 -31.48 -15.63
CA VAL A 532 -0.54 -32.73 -15.48
C VAL A 532 -1.48 -33.91 -15.24
N ASN A 533 -2.50 -33.75 -14.41
CA ASN A 533 -3.49 -34.80 -14.16
C ASN A 533 -4.31 -35.19 -15.39
N ILE A 534 -4.57 -34.27 -16.32
CA ILE A 534 -5.22 -34.58 -17.60
C ILE A 534 -4.31 -35.49 -18.43
N ILE A 535 -3.03 -35.12 -18.54
CA ILE A 535 -2.00 -35.89 -19.25
C ILE A 535 -1.85 -37.28 -18.67
N ASP A 536 -1.65 -37.41 -17.35
CA ASP A 536 -1.44 -38.71 -16.71
C ASP A 536 -2.62 -39.66 -16.87
N LYS A 537 -3.85 -39.13 -16.81
CA LYS A 537 -5.06 -39.97 -16.87
C LYS A 537 -5.46 -40.39 -18.29
N LEU A 538 -5.20 -39.54 -19.27
CA LEU A 538 -5.60 -39.80 -20.66
C LEU A 538 -4.44 -40.34 -21.50
N GLY A 539 -3.19 -39.98 -21.19
CA GLY A 539 -1.98 -40.51 -21.82
C GLY A 539 -1.75 -42.00 -21.52
N ARG A 540 -2.07 -42.47 -20.31
CA ARG A 540 -2.02 -43.91 -19.94
C ARG A 540 -3.13 -44.77 -20.56
N LYS A 541 -4.03 -44.19 -21.36
CA LYS A 541 -5.09 -44.90 -22.11
C LYS A 541 -4.73 -45.16 -23.59
N LYS A 542 -3.60 -44.62 -24.08
CA LYS A 542 -2.93 -45.09 -25.30
C LYS A 542 -1.97 -46.22 -24.90
#